data_AF-A0A963NUW8-F1
#
_entry.id   AF-A0A963NUW8-F1
#
_cell.length_a   1.000
_cell.length_b   1.000
_cell.length_c   1.000
_cell.angle_alpha   90.00
_cell.angle_beta   90.00
_cell.angle_gamma   90.00
#
_symmetry.space_group_name_H-M   'P 1'
#
loop_
_entity.id
_entity.type
_entity.pdbx_description
1 polymer ?
#
loop_
_entity_poly.entity_id
_entity_poly.type
_entity_poly.pdbx_seq_one_letter_code
_entity_poly.pdbx_strand_id
1 'polypeptide(L)'
;MTAPSLHAIRPCLEGAIPAVMATCASDGTPNVAYISQVVYVDEGHVALSFQFFNKTRANILANPQASVLVLDPVTARFYRLHLRYLHTETHGALFESMKARLAGIASHSGMAEVFRLKGSDVYAVEHIDAIDGEGLSPPPCRTGLLHRLRQCSERMAACAGLDELLQTALSCLCEALGIQHALVLMLDAPERRLYTVASCGYATSGVGSEIALGHGVIGMAARENTPVRISHMTHAALYSNAMRSSLQADSAEDAELAHGLEIPYPGLSEPHSQLAVPMVAAGRLLGVLFTESPRDMAFNFEDEDMLVALAGHLGAAIDLLQATPDTGEAAAPAVAQAPAISGTPVRVRHYASNDSIFINDGYLIKGVAGAIFWKLLRDYTQAGRTEFTNRELRLDPSIRLPDIADNLEARLLLLQRRLQENDPPMRVEKTGRGRFRLCVTCPVQLEEQAG
;
A
#
# COMPACT_ATOMS: atom_id res chain seq x y z
N MET A 1 -19.40 -35.21 15.75
CA MET A 1 -19.07 -34.01 14.95
C MET A 1 -17.59 -33.75 15.14
N THR A 2 -16.83 -33.57 14.07
CA THR A 2 -15.42 -33.16 14.17
C THR A 2 -15.35 -31.78 14.82
N ALA A 3 -14.40 -31.60 15.75
CA ALA A 3 -14.15 -30.29 16.35
C ALA A 3 -13.84 -29.27 15.24
N PRO A 4 -14.37 -28.04 15.33
CA PRO A 4 -14.10 -27.01 14.33
C PRO A 4 -12.61 -26.67 14.34
N SER A 5 -12.04 -26.40 13.16
CA SER A 5 -10.68 -25.89 13.05
C SER A 5 -10.65 -24.38 13.25
N LEU A 6 -9.50 -23.84 13.66
CA LEU A 6 -9.32 -22.40 13.79
C LEU A 6 -9.54 -21.68 12.45
N HIS A 7 -9.08 -22.28 11.35
CA HIS A 7 -9.34 -21.78 10.00
C HIS A 7 -10.84 -21.63 9.70
N ALA A 8 -11.67 -22.61 10.09
CA ALA A 8 -13.11 -22.59 9.83
C ALA A 8 -13.85 -21.48 10.58
N ILE A 9 -13.28 -20.96 11.67
CA ILE A 9 -13.88 -19.90 12.48
C ILE A 9 -13.19 -18.53 12.32
N ARG A 10 -12.30 -18.36 11.32
CA ARG A 10 -11.67 -17.05 11.00
C ARG A 10 -12.65 -15.87 10.93
N PRO A 11 -13.90 -16.00 10.41
CA PRO A 11 -14.88 -14.90 10.47
C PRO A 11 -15.11 -14.33 11.87
N CYS A 12 -14.99 -15.15 12.92
CA CYS A 12 -15.17 -14.75 14.31
C CYS A 12 -13.99 -13.91 14.84
N LEU A 13 -12.84 -13.96 14.16
CA LEU A 13 -11.57 -13.35 14.54
C LEU A 13 -11.32 -12.03 13.79
N GLU A 14 -12.35 -11.51 13.13
CA GLU A 14 -12.27 -10.27 12.35
C GLU A 14 -12.40 -9.00 13.20
N GLY A 15 -12.67 -9.14 14.49
CA GLY A 15 -12.84 -8.00 15.41
C GLY A 15 -14.15 -7.22 15.23
N ALA A 16 -15.11 -7.77 14.46
CA ALA A 16 -16.44 -7.17 14.28
C ALA A 16 -17.26 -7.19 15.57
N ILE A 17 -17.11 -8.25 16.38
CA ILE A 17 -17.79 -8.41 17.66
C ILE A 17 -16.72 -8.64 18.74
N PRO A 18 -16.73 -7.87 19.85
CA PRO A 18 -15.82 -8.09 20.97
C PRO A 18 -15.94 -9.51 21.53
N ALA A 19 -14.81 -10.16 21.77
CA ALA A 19 -14.79 -11.48 22.39
C ALA A 19 -14.83 -11.38 23.92
N VAL A 20 -15.19 -12.47 24.58
CA VAL A 20 -15.25 -12.56 26.05
C VAL A 20 -14.18 -13.52 26.52
N MET A 21 -13.25 -13.04 27.32
CA MET A 21 -12.15 -13.82 27.88
C MET A 21 -12.42 -14.12 29.35
N ALA A 22 -12.30 -15.39 29.73
CA ALA A 22 -12.32 -15.87 31.10
C ALA A 22 -10.94 -16.39 31.50
N THR A 23 -10.50 -16.00 32.70
CA THR A 23 -9.23 -16.38 33.33
C THR A 23 -9.45 -16.70 34.80
N CYS A 24 -8.48 -17.31 35.45
CA CYS A 24 -8.58 -17.69 36.85
C CYS A 24 -7.32 -17.28 37.61
N ALA A 25 -7.51 -16.68 38.79
CA ALA A 25 -6.41 -16.39 39.70
C ALA A 25 -5.86 -17.68 40.33
N SER A 26 -4.69 -17.60 40.97
CA SER A 26 -4.05 -18.75 41.62
C SER A 26 -4.88 -19.37 42.76
N ASP A 27 -5.79 -18.59 43.35
CA ASP A 27 -6.72 -19.02 44.39
C ASP A 27 -8.02 -19.63 43.85
N GLY A 28 -8.17 -19.74 42.53
CA GLY A 28 -9.38 -20.25 41.89
C GLY A 28 -10.42 -19.17 41.54
N THR A 29 -10.20 -17.92 41.90
CA THR A 29 -11.17 -16.84 41.63
C THR A 29 -11.29 -16.56 40.12
N PRO A 30 -12.50 -16.65 39.53
CA PRO A 30 -12.69 -16.37 38.12
C PRO A 30 -12.68 -14.86 37.83
N ASN A 31 -12.21 -14.51 36.63
CA ASN A 31 -12.22 -13.15 36.10
C ASN A 31 -12.65 -13.18 34.64
N VAL A 32 -13.67 -12.38 34.29
CA VAL A 32 -14.21 -12.27 32.94
C VAL A 32 -14.02 -10.84 32.43
N ALA A 33 -13.52 -10.69 31.22
CA ALA A 33 -13.28 -9.40 30.59
C ALA A 33 -13.62 -9.44 29.10
N TYR A 34 -14.09 -8.31 28.57
CA TYR A 34 -14.25 -8.12 27.13
C TYR A 34 -12.92 -7.74 26.50
N ILE A 35 -12.60 -8.37 25.37
CA ILE A 35 -11.41 -8.08 24.56
C ILE A 35 -11.85 -7.57 23.20
N SER A 36 -11.24 -6.48 22.73
CA SER A 36 -11.64 -5.83 21.48
C SER A 36 -11.27 -6.64 20.25
N GLN A 37 -10.20 -7.44 20.31
CA GLN A 37 -9.65 -8.16 19.17
C GLN A 37 -9.07 -9.51 19.60
N VAL A 38 -9.43 -10.54 18.85
CA VAL A 38 -8.74 -11.83 18.78
C VAL A 38 -8.30 -11.98 17.33
N VAL A 39 -7.00 -12.07 17.10
CA VAL A 39 -6.42 -12.07 15.75
C VAL A 39 -5.89 -13.45 15.43
N TYR A 40 -6.25 -13.96 14.26
CA TYR A 40 -5.68 -15.19 13.71
C TYR A 40 -4.19 -15.02 13.43
N VAL A 41 -3.35 -15.96 13.87
CA VAL A 41 -1.91 -15.96 13.59
C VAL A 41 -1.57 -17.07 12.60
N ASP A 42 -1.92 -18.31 12.94
CA ASP A 42 -1.76 -19.50 12.11
C ASP A 42 -2.79 -20.56 12.52
N GLU A 43 -2.69 -21.79 12.03
CA GLU A 43 -3.66 -22.87 12.31
C GLU A 43 -3.79 -23.24 13.79
N GLY A 44 -2.77 -22.97 14.60
CA GLY A 44 -2.69 -23.35 16.00
C GLY A 44 -2.60 -22.17 16.97
N HIS A 45 -2.55 -20.92 16.49
CA HIS A 45 -2.30 -19.77 17.33
C HIS A 45 -3.24 -18.59 17.08
N VAL A 46 -3.55 -17.89 18.16
CA VAL A 46 -4.25 -16.59 18.14
C VAL A 46 -3.49 -15.56 18.95
N ALA A 47 -3.67 -14.29 18.62
CA ALA A 47 -3.13 -13.16 19.34
C ALA A 47 -4.24 -12.31 19.94
N LEU A 48 -4.10 -11.93 21.21
CA LEU A 48 -5.06 -11.09 21.93
C LEU A 48 -4.41 -9.74 22.28
N SER A 49 -5.19 -8.67 22.19
CA SER A 49 -4.68 -7.33 22.50
C SER A 49 -4.50 -7.11 24.00
N PHE A 50 -3.33 -6.59 24.40
CA PHE A 50 -3.05 -6.20 25.78
C PHE A 50 -3.03 -4.67 25.90
N GLN A 51 -3.99 -4.10 26.64
CA GLN A 51 -4.13 -2.64 26.82
C GLN A 51 -4.44 -2.23 28.26
N PHE A 52 -5.50 -2.82 28.85
CA PHE A 52 -6.05 -2.40 30.16
C PHE A 52 -6.19 -3.55 31.18
N PHE A 53 -5.68 -4.73 30.85
CA PHE A 53 -6.00 -5.99 31.52
C PHE A 53 -5.13 -6.30 32.75
N ASN A 54 -5.08 -5.42 33.74
CA ASN A 54 -4.20 -5.64 34.90
C ASN A 54 -4.51 -6.96 35.64
N LYS A 55 -5.80 -7.27 35.90
CA LYS A 55 -6.21 -8.52 36.55
C LYS A 55 -6.08 -9.74 35.64
N THR A 56 -6.62 -9.66 34.42
CA THR A 56 -6.54 -10.77 33.45
C THR A 56 -5.08 -11.14 33.16
N ARG A 57 -4.19 -10.17 33.01
CA ARG A 57 -2.75 -10.42 32.81
C ARG A 57 -2.09 -11.04 34.03
N ALA A 58 -2.37 -10.54 35.23
CA ALA A 58 -1.85 -11.16 36.45
C ALA A 58 -2.29 -12.64 36.55
N ASN A 59 -3.56 -12.92 36.21
CA ASN A 59 -4.07 -14.28 36.13
C ASN A 59 -3.33 -15.11 35.09
N ILE A 60 -3.17 -14.62 33.85
CA ILE A 60 -2.48 -15.35 32.78
C ILE A 60 -1.02 -15.66 33.11
N LEU A 61 -0.31 -14.72 33.73
CA LEU A 61 1.09 -14.94 34.11
C LEU A 61 1.23 -15.93 35.28
N ALA A 62 0.21 -16.05 36.14
CA ALA A 62 0.19 -17.03 37.23
C ALA A 62 -0.36 -18.40 36.78
N ASN A 63 -1.31 -18.40 35.85
CA ASN A 63 -1.99 -19.55 35.28
C ASN A 63 -2.17 -19.30 33.77
N PRO A 64 -1.39 -19.94 32.90
CA PRO A 64 -1.35 -19.62 31.47
C PRO A 64 -2.62 -20.06 30.71
N GLN A 65 -3.64 -20.58 31.39
CA GLN A 65 -4.87 -21.07 30.79
C GLN A 65 -5.93 -19.97 30.68
N ALA A 66 -6.56 -19.87 29.52
CA ALA A 66 -7.65 -18.95 29.25
C ALA A 66 -8.77 -19.62 28.43
N SER A 67 -10.00 -19.16 28.62
CA SER A 67 -11.12 -19.52 27.76
C SER A 67 -11.62 -18.26 27.07
N VAL A 68 -11.72 -18.27 25.74
CA VAL A 68 -12.20 -17.13 24.96
C VAL A 68 -13.44 -17.54 24.17
N LEU A 69 -14.54 -16.83 24.39
CA LEU A 69 -15.78 -16.99 23.64
C LEU A 69 -15.80 -15.98 22.50
N VAL A 70 -15.92 -16.48 21.27
CA VAL A 70 -16.05 -15.69 20.05
C VAL A 70 -17.41 -15.96 19.38
N LEU A 71 -17.88 -15.00 18.59
CA LEU A 71 -19.16 -15.05 17.89
C LEU A 71 -18.93 -14.83 16.40
N ASP A 72 -19.51 -15.69 15.57
CA ASP A 72 -19.59 -15.45 14.14
C ASP A 72 -20.57 -14.30 13.88
N PRO A 73 -20.12 -13.18 13.28
CA PRO A 73 -20.96 -12.00 13.10
C PRO A 73 -22.11 -12.21 12.10
N VAL A 74 -22.04 -13.24 11.25
CA VAL A 74 -23.06 -13.52 10.24
C VAL A 74 -24.00 -14.62 10.71
N THR A 75 -23.46 -15.69 11.28
CA THR A 75 -24.29 -16.86 11.68
C THR A 75 -24.77 -16.79 13.12
N ALA A 76 -24.29 -15.84 13.91
CA ALA A 76 -24.57 -15.73 15.34
C ALA A 76 -24.25 -17.02 16.13
N ARG A 77 -23.33 -17.85 15.61
CA ARG A 77 -22.85 -19.08 16.28
C ARG A 77 -21.67 -18.78 17.19
N PHE A 78 -21.71 -19.35 18.37
CA PHE A 78 -20.66 -19.19 19.37
C PHE A 78 -19.64 -20.32 19.28
N TYR A 79 -18.37 -19.94 19.42
CA TYR A 79 -17.26 -20.87 19.56
C TYR A 79 -16.45 -20.50 20.80
N ARG A 80 -16.03 -21.51 21.57
CA ARG A 80 -15.15 -21.33 22.73
C ARG A 80 -13.77 -21.89 22.41
N LEU A 81 -12.78 -21.02 22.45
CA LEU A 81 -11.37 -21.39 22.31
C LEU A 81 -10.79 -21.62 23.70
N HIS A 82 -10.15 -22.76 23.89
CA HIS A 82 -9.30 -23.06 25.04
C HIS A 82 -7.87 -22.73 24.66
N LEU A 83 -7.29 -21.79 25.39
CA LEU A 83 -6.06 -21.12 25.03
C LEU A 83 -5.01 -21.30 26.11
N ARG A 84 -3.78 -21.55 25.69
CA ARG A 84 -2.61 -21.51 26.57
C ARG A 84 -1.67 -20.40 26.13
N TYR A 85 -1.41 -19.47 27.04
CA TYR A 85 -0.48 -18.37 26.85
C TYR A 85 0.93 -18.87 26.56
N LEU A 86 1.58 -18.26 25.58
CA LEU A 86 2.96 -18.55 25.19
C LEU A 86 3.88 -17.38 25.55
N HIS A 87 3.66 -16.22 24.93
CA HIS A 87 4.50 -15.04 25.09
C HIS A 87 3.76 -13.75 24.72
N THR A 88 4.37 -12.60 25.02
CA THR A 88 3.90 -11.28 24.59
C THR A 88 4.87 -10.71 23.57
N GLU A 89 4.34 -10.24 22.44
CA GLU A 89 5.08 -9.45 21.46
C GLU A 89 4.80 -7.96 21.68
N THR A 90 5.85 -7.16 21.80
CA THR A 90 5.75 -5.70 21.97
C THR A 90 6.32 -4.92 20.78
N HIS A 91 6.78 -5.64 19.76
CA HIS A 91 7.32 -5.14 18.51
C HIS A 91 7.16 -6.21 17.41
N GLY A 92 7.39 -5.82 16.17
CA GLY A 92 7.32 -6.72 15.01
C GLY A 92 5.95 -6.72 14.33
N ALA A 93 5.85 -7.53 13.27
CA ALA A 93 4.74 -7.49 12.32
C ALA A 93 3.36 -7.70 12.97
N LEU A 94 3.22 -8.72 13.84
CA LEU A 94 1.97 -9.00 14.52
C LEU A 94 1.53 -7.84 15.42
N PHE A 95 2.46 -7.33 16.25
CA PHE A 95 2.20 -6.20 17.15
C PHE A 95 1.77 -4.95 16.39
N GLU A 96 2.52 -4.58 15.34
CA GLU A 96 2.25 -3.37 14.59
C GLU A 96 1.00 -3.49 13.70
N SER A 97 0.68 -4.69 13.18
CA SER A 97 -0.59 -4.95 12.48
C SER A 97 -1.78 -4.81 13.44
N MET A 98 -1.71 -5.43 14.62
CA MET A 98 -2.75 -5.30 15.65
C MET A 98 -2.92 -3.86 16.12
N LYS A 99 -1.81 -3.12 16.29
CA LYS A 99 -1.82 -1.71 16.67
C LYS A 99 -2.48 -0.85 15.59
N ALA A 100 -2.21 -1.09 14.30
CA ALA A 100 -2.85 -0.39 13.19
C ALA A 100 -4.36 -0.66 13.15
N ARG A 101 -4.78 -1.93 13.30
CA ARG A 101 -6.20 -2.32 13.38
C ARG A 101 -6.90 -1.61 14.54
N LEU A 102 -6.26 -1.60 15.71
CA LEU A 102 -6.78 -0.98 16.92
C LEU A 102 -6.91 0.55 16.78
N ALA A 103 -5.88 1.21 16.24
CA ALA A 103 -5.93 2.65 16.05
C ALA A 103 -6.99 3.05 15.01
N GLY A 104 -7.29 2.19 14.03
CA GLY A 104 -8.49 2.31 13.19
C GLY A 104 -9.79 2.38 14.01
N ILE A 105 -9.98 1.47 14.99
CA ILE A 105 -11.16 1.48 15.88
C ILE A 105 -11.21 2.76 16.73
N ALA A 106 -10.05 3.19 17.25
CA ALA A 106 -9.97 4.35 18.13
C ALA A 106 -10.27 5.68 17.41
N SER A 107 -10.00 5.76 16.11
CA SER A 107 -10.28 6.95 15.28
C SER A 107 -11.77 7.28 15.16
N HIS A 108 -12.65 6.27 15.24
CA HIS A 108 -14.11 6.46 15.18
C HIS A 108 -14.72 6.89 16.52
N SER A 109 -14.07 6.55 17.64
CA SER A 109 -14.61 6.78 18.99
C SER A 109 -14.04 8.02 19.70
N GLY A 110 -13.10 8.74 19.07
CA GLY A 110 -12.41 9.88 19.71
C GLY A 110 -11.51 9.48 20.89
N MET A 111 -11.16 8.20 21.00
CA MET A 111 -10.43 7.61 22.13
C MET A 111 -8.99 7.22 21.76
N ALA A 112 -8.41 7.86 20.73
CA ALA A 112 -7.09 7.52 20.17
C ALA A 112 -5.96 7.51 21.20
N GLU A 113 -5.96 8.43 22.17
CA GLU A 113 -4.94 8.49 23.23
C GLU A 113 -5.11 7.40 24.29
N VAL A 114 -6.32 6.85 24.43
CA VAL A 114 -6.66 5.84 25.42
C VAL A 114 -6.29 4.45 24.89
N PHE A 115 -6.66 4.14 23.64
CA PHE A 115 -6.44 2.83 23.00
C PHE A 115 -5.01 2.63 22.47
N ARG A 116 -4.03 2.59 23.37
CA ARG A 116 -2.64 2.23 23.04
C ARG A 116 -2.39 0.74 23.30
N LEU A 117 -2.07 0.00 22.24
CA LEU A 117 -1.60 -1.39 22.36
C LEU A 117 -0.30 -1.44 23.17
N LYS A 118 -0.31 -2.18 24.28
CA LYS A 118 0.88 -2.43 25.12
C LYS A 118 1.61 -3.71 24.73
N GLY A 119 0.90 -4.67 24.14
CA GLY A 119 1.45 -5.91 23.63
C GLY A 119 0.42 -6.76 22.89
N SER A 120 0.90 -7.74 22.16
CA SER A 120 0.13 -8.81 21.52
C SER A 120 0.45 -10.11 22.26
N ASP A 121 -0.46 -10.57 23.09
CA ASP A 121 -0.28 -11.84 23.80
C ASP A 121 -0.63 -12.99 22.85
N VAL A 122 0.34 -13.86 22.57
CA VAL A 122 0.20 -15.02 21.69
C VAL A 122 -0.18 -16.24 22.51
N TYR A 123 -1.19 -16.98 22.04
CA TYR A 123 -1.71 -18.17 22.68
C TYR A 123 -1.75 -19.33 21.70
N ALA A 124 -1.41 -20.53 22.18
CA ALA A 124 -1.73 -21.78 21.51
C ALA A 124 -3.21 -22.09 21.71
N VAL A 125 -3.89 -22.50 20.63
CA VAL A 125 -5.27 -22.99 20.65
C VAL A 125 -5.23 -24.50 20.90
N GLU A 126 -5.61 -24.91 22.11
CA GLU A 126 -5.57 -26.32 22.52
C GLU A 126 -6.83 -27.08 22.08
N HIS A 127 -7.98 -26.41 22.14
CA HIS A 127 -9.28 -26.99 21.77
C HIS A 127 -10.27 -25.90 21.36
N ILE A 128 -11.25 -26.26 20.51
CA ILE A 128 -12.35 -25.38 20.14
C ILE A 128 -13.68 -26.11 20.34
N ASP A 129 -14.54 -25.58 21.19
CA ASP A 129 -15.93 -26.04 21.33
C ASP A 129 -16.83 -25.24 20.38
N ALA A 130 -17.66 -25.93 19.60
CA ALA A 130 -18.86 -25.32 19.04
C ALA A 130 -19.94 -25.31 20.13
N ILE A 131 -20.47 -24.14 20.45
CA ILE A 131 -21.48 -24.02 21.50
C ILE A 131 -22.87 -24.21 20.89
N ASP A 132 -23.66 -25.12 21.45
CA ASP A 132 -25.02 -25.38 21.02
C ASP A 132 -25.88 -24.11 21.12
N GLY A 133 -26.60 -23.79 20.04
CA GLY A 133 -27.50 -22.64 19.98
C GLY A 133 -28.19 -22.51 18.63
N GLU A 134 -29.33 -21.82 18.61
CA GLU A 134 -30.03 -21.46 17.38
C GLU A 134 -29.29 -20.32 16.67
N GLY A 135 -28.33 -20.68 15.81
CA GLY A 135 -27.68 -19.74 14.90
C GLY A 135 -28.48 -19.52 13.62
N LEU A 136 -28.12 -18.48 12.88
CA LEU A 136 -28.63 -18.22 11.54
C LEU A 136 -28.01 -19.18 10.51
N SER A 137 -28.68 -19.34 9.38
CA SER A 137 -28.14 -20.10 8.26
C SER A 137 -26.87 -19.43 7.71
N PRO A 138 -25.79 -20.18 7.44
CA PRO A 138 -24.59 -19.61 6.86
C PRO A 138 -24.90 -19.02 5.47
N PRO A 139 -24.24 -17.90 5.10
CA PRO A 139 -24.35 -17.37 3.75
C PRO A 139 -23.82 -18.40 2.75
N PRO A 140 -24.27 -18.35 1.49
CA PRO A 140 -23.72 -19.20 0.45
C PRO A 140 -22.21 -18.96 0.32
N CYS A 141 -21.46 -20.05 0.15
CA CYS A 141 -20.01 -19.98 -0.02
C CYS A 141 -19.65 -19.12 -1.23
N ARG A 142 -18.65 -18.23 -1.08
CA ARG A 142 -18.08 -17.48 -2.20
C ARG A 142 -17.34 -18.47 -3.10
N THR A 143 -17.87 -18.69 -4.31
CA THR A 143 -17.25 -19.60 -5.27
C THR A 143 -16.46 -18.85 -6.33
N GLY A 144 -15.44 -19.52 -6.88
CA GLY A 144 -14.68 -19.04 -8.02
C GLY A 144 -13.51 -18.11 -7.72
N LEU A 145 -13.19 -17.78 -6.45
CA LEU A 145 -12.04 -16.92 -6.11
C LEU A 145 -10.72 -17.45 -6.70
N LEU A 146 -10.43 -18.74 -6.54
CA LEU A 146 -9.24 -19.37 -7.12
C LEU A 146 -9.23 -19.30 -8.66
N HIS A 147 -10.39 -19.48 -9.29
CA HIS A 147 -10.50 -19.35 -10.75
C HIS A 147 -10.18 -17.94 -11.23
N ARG A 148 -10.72 -16.93 -10.54
CA ARG A 148 -10.46 -15.52 -10.85
C ARG A 148 -9.00 -15.15 -10.60
N LEU A 149 -8.43 -15.57 -9.47
CA LEU A 149 -7.01 -15.37 -9.17
C LEU A 149 -6.10 -15.98 -10.25
N ARG A 150 -6.40 -17.21 -10.70
CA ARG A 150 -5.69 -17.85 -11.82
C ARG A 150 -5.79 -17.02 -13.11
N GLN A 151 -6.98 -16.55 -13.48
CA GLN A 151 -7.16 -15.71 -14.68
C GLN A 151 -6.37 -14.39 -14.57
N CYS A 152 -6.38 -13.75 -13.41
CA CYS A 152 -5.60 -12.53 -13.17
C CYS A 152 -4.10 -12.80 -13.31
N SER A 153 -3.62 -13.91 -12.74
CA SER A 153 -2.23 -14.34 -12.86
C SER A 153 -1.82 -14.60 -14.30
N GLU A 154 -2.62 -15.34 -15.08
CA GLU A 154 -2.35 -15.61 -16.50
C GLU A 154 -2.29 -14.33 -17.34
N ARG A 155 -3.18 -13.37 -17.08
CA ARG A 155 -3.17 -12.06 -17.75
C ARG A 155 -1.91 -11.25 -17.41
N MET A 156 -1.53 -11.17 -16.13
CA MET A 156 -0.33 -10.45 -15.70
C MET A 156 0.96 -11.08 -16.24
N ALA A 157 1.02 -12.42 -16.30
CA ALA A 157 2.18 -13.14 -16.83
C ALA A 157 2.41 -12.91 -18.34
N ALA A 158 1.38 -12.49 -19.08
CA ALA A 158 1.47 -12.18 -20.51
C ALA A 158 1.99 -10.76 -20.80
N CYS A 159 2.05 -9.88 -19.79
CA CYS A 159 2.46 -8.49 -19.98
C CYS A 159 3.96 -8.37 -20.28
N ALA A 160 4.32 -7.50 -21.21
CA ALA A 160 5.71 -7.29 -21.63
C ALA A 160 6.31 -5.96 -21.14
N GLY A 161 5.52 -5.14 -20.43
CA GLY A 161 5.97 -3.87 -19.88
C GLY A 161 5.26 -3.50 -18.58
N LEU A 162 5.93 -2.67 -17.77
CA LEU A 162 5.44 -2.28 -16.45
C LEU A 162 4.08 -1.57 -16.51
N ASP A 163 3.86 -0.66 -17.46
CA ASP A 163 2.59 0.05 -17.59
C ASP A 163 1.42 -0.90 -17.90
N GLU A 164 1.62 -1.80 -18.87
CA GLU A 164 0.65 -2.82 -19.24
C GLU A 164 0.34 -3.75 -18.05
N LEU A 165 1.36 -4.15 -17.30
CA LEU A 165 1.23 -4.97 -16.10
C LEU A 165 0.38 -4.27 -15.02
N LEU A 166 0.70 -3.00 -14.70
CA LEU A 166 -0.02 -2.23 -13.70
C LEU A 166 -1.49 -2.01 -14.09
N GLN A 167 -1.74 -1.67 -15.36
CA GLN A 167 -3.11 -1.50 -15.87
C GLN A 167 -3.88 -2.83 -15.86
N THR A 168 -3.22 -3.93 -16.23
CA THR A 168 -3.83 -5.26 -16.18
C THR A 168 -4.17 -5.68 -14.75
N ALA A 169 -3.29 -5.39 -13.78
CA ALA A 169 -3.55 -5.67 -12.37
C ALA A 169 -4.76 -4.88 -11.84
N LEU A 170 -4.85 -3.58 -12.14
CA LEU A 170 -5.99 -2.74 -11.74
C LEU A 170 -7.29 -3.15 -12.43
N SER A 171 -7.24 -3.45 -13.74
CA SER A 171 -8.39 -3.99 -14.49
C SER A 171 -8.87 -5.32 -13.89
N CYS A 172 -7.95 -6.22 -13.53
CA CYS A 172 -8.28 -7.48 -12.85
C CYS A 172 -8.98 -7.26 -11.50
N LEU A 173 -8.50 -6.31 -10.69
CA LEU A 173 -9.12 -5.96 -9.42
C LEU A 173 -10.56 -5.46 -9.62
N CYS A 174 -10.76 -4.57 -10.60
CA CYS A 174 -12.08 -4.00 -10.88
C CYS A 174 -13.03 -5.03 -11.51
N GLU A 175 -12.65 -5.66 -12.62
CA GLU A 175 -13.52 -6.48 -13.46
C GLU A 175 -13.73 -7.89 -12.90
N ALA A 176 -12.66 -8.55 -12.45
CA ALA A 176 -12.74 -9.93 -11.99
C ALA A 176 -13.06 -10.01 -10.49
N LEU A 177 -12.49 -9.12 -9.69
CA LEU A 177 -12.59 -9.18 -8.23
C LEU A 177 -13.65 -8.24 -7.66
N GLY A 178 -14.18 -7.30 -8.46
CA GLY A 178 -15.20 -6.34 -8.03
C GLY A 178 -14.68 -5.27 -7.05
N ILE A 179 -13.38 -5.05 -7.03
CA ILE A 179 -12.70 -4.07 -6.20
C ILE A 179 -12.55 -2.78 -7.00
N GLN A 180 -13.37 -1.79 -6.66
CA GLN A 180 -13.51 -0.57 -7.46
C GLN A 180 -12.38 0.45 -7.23
N HIS A 181 -11.83 0.52 -6.02
CA HIS A 181 -10.83 1.52 -5.63
C HIS A 181 -9.53 0.81 -5.25
N ALA A 182 -8.48 1.05 -6.03
CA ALA A 182 -7.18 0.45 -5.80
C ALA A 182 -6.03 1.38 -6.21
N LEU A 183 -4.93 1.27 -5.48
CA LEU A 183 -3.67 1.96 -5.73
C LEU A 183 -2.52 0.94 -5.80
N VAL A 184 -1.58 1.18 -6.70
CA VAL A 184 -0.26 0.55 -6.67
C VAL A 184 0.75 1.63 -6.34
N LEU A 185 1.49 1.41 -5.24
CA LEU A 185 2.57 2.30 -4.81
C LEU A 185 3.89 1.56 -4.88
N MET A 186 4.94 2.26 -5.34
CA MET A 186 6.30 1.72 -5.41
C MET A 186 7.17 2.34 -4.32
N LEU A 187 8.13 1.57 -3.81
CA LEU A 187 9.06 2.01 -2.78
C LEU A 187 10.20 2.83 -3.38
N ASP A 188 10.37 4.07 -2.89
CA ASP A 188 11.62 4.79 -2.96
C ASP A 188 12.47 4.44 -1.74
N ALA A 189 13.43 3.53 -1.93
CA ALA A 189 14.24 3.00 -0.84
C ALA A 189 15.14 4.07 -0.17
N PRO A 190 15.86 4.93 -0.92
CA PRO A 190 16.62 6.03 -0.33
C PRO A 190 15.78 6.99 0.52
N GLU A 191 14.61 7.41 0.02
CA GLU A 191 13.77 8.38 0.72
C GLU A 191 12.87 7.75 1.79
N ARG A 192 12.82 6.41 1.85
CA ARG A 192 11.93 5.63 2.74
C ARG A 192 10.47 6.07 2.60
N ARG A 193 10.04 6.27 1.35
CA ARG A 193 8.70 6.69 0.97
C ARG A 193 8.13 5.77 -0.10
N LEU A 194 6.83 5.66 -0.14
CA LEU A 194 6.08 5.04 -1.22
C LEU A 194 5.53 6.16 -2.11
N TYR A 195 5.51 5.94 -3.42
CA TYR A 195 4.88 6.86 -4.35
C TYR A 195 3.85 6.13 -5.23
N THR A 196 2.70 6.75 -5.44
CA THR A 196 1.62 6.19 -6.25
C THR A 196 2.04 6.17 -7.72
N VAL A 197 2.07 4.98 -8.33
CA VAL A 197 2.37 4.81 -9.76
C VAL A 197 1.13 4.54 -10.59
N ALA A 198 0.10 3.94 -9.98
CA ALA A 198 -1.14 3.64 -10.65
C ALA A 198 -2.32 3.64 -9.68
N SER A 199 -3.49 4.00 -10.19
CA SER A 199 -4.73 4.11 -9.41
C SER A 199 -5.95 3.81 -10.29
N CYS A 200 -7.04 3.34 -9.67
CA CYS A 200 -8.34 3.20 -10.32
C CYS A 200 -9.49 3.52 -9.35
N GLY A 201 -10.60 4.00 -9.88
CA GLY A 201 -11.84 4.25 -9.12
C GLY A 201 -11.93 5.59 -8.40
N TYR A 202 -10.88 6.40 -8.41
CA TYR A 202 -10.81 7.66 -7.67
C TYR A 202 -11.20 8.88 -8.51
N ALA A 203 -11.63 9.96 -7.83
CA ALA A 203 -11.97 11.22 -8.47
C ALA A 203 -10.76 11.90 -9.14
N THR A 204 -9.58 11.72 -8.57
CA THR A 204 -8.29 12.11 -9.14
C THR A 204 -7.37 10.91 -9.17
N SER A 205 -6.41 10.91 -10.11
CA SER A 205 -5.44 9.83 -10.23
C SER A 205 -4.50 9.78 -9.02
N GLY A 206 -4.03 10.94 -8.54
CA GLY A 206 -3.10 11.03 -7.41
C GLY A 206 -1.75 10.36 -7.66
N VAL A 207 -1.43 10.04 -8.91
CA VAL A 207 -0.12 9.52 -9.33
C VAL A 207 0.97 10.51 -8.93
N GLY A 208 1.98 10.04 -8.21
CA GLY A 208 3.03 10.85 -7.60
C GLY A 208 2.74 11.34 -6.17
N SER A 209 1.56 11.05 -5.61
CA SER A 209 1.34 11.22 -4.17
C SER A 209 2.28 10.30 -3.38
N GLU A 210 2.77 10.78 -2.23
CA GLU A 210 3.79 10.12 -1.42
C GLU A 210 3.26 9.71 -0.04
N ILE A 211 3.71 8.55 0.45
CA ILE A 211 3.40 8.04 1.79
C ILE A 211 4.69 7.58 2.46
N ALA A 212 5.03 8.16 3.61
CA ALA A 212 6.19 7.74 4.38
C ALA A 212 6.00 6.33 4.98
N LEU A 213 7.09 5.56 5.06
CA LEU A 213 7.05 4.27 5.76
C LEU A 213 6.60 4.46 7.22
N GLY A 214 5.78 3.52 7.70
CA GLY A 214 5.17 3.55 9.03
C GLY A 214 4.01 4.53 9.21
N HIS A 215 3.58 5.24 8.16
CA HIS A 215 2.46 6.18 8.22
C HIS A 215 1.23 5.61 7.52
N GLY A 216 0.08 5.65 8.21
CA GLY A 216 -1.15 5.06 7.70
C GLY A 216 -1.08 3.54 7.52
N VAL A 217 -2.18 2.94 7.06
CA VAL A 217 -2.25 1.51 6.78
C VAL A 217 -1.24 1.08 5.71
N ILE A 218 -1.03 1.91 4.69
CA ILE A 218 -0.10 1.67 3.58
C ILE A 218 1.35 1.66 4.04
N GLY A 219 1.79 2.74 4.71
CA GLY A 219 3.17 2.84 5.19
C GLY A 219 3.49 1.82 6.28
N MET A 220 2.52 1.47 7.13
CA MET A 220 2.64 0.41 8.12
C MET A 220 2.82 -0.97 7.48
N ALA A 221 1.97 -1.33 6.51
CA ALA A 221 2.07 -2.59 5.78
C ALA A 221 3.45 -2.74 5.13
N ALA A 222 3.94 -1.67 4.50
CA ALA A 222 5.28 -1.63 3.93
C ALA A 222 6.39 -1.80 4.98
N ARG A 223 6.39 -0.99 6.05
CA ARG A 223 7.48 -0.99 7.04
C ARG A 223 7.65 -2.35 7.72
N GLU A 224 6.54 -2.99 8.06
CA GLU A 224 6.51 -4.26 8.79
C GLU A 224 6.44 -5.48 7.87
N ASN A 225 6.33 -5.25 6.56
CA ASN A 225 6.17 -6.27 5.54
C ASN A 225 5.04 -7.28 5.87
N THR A 226 3.88 -6.75 6.27
CA THR A 226 2.70 -7.54 6.64
C THR A 226 1.42 -6.90 6.08
N PRO A 227 0.40 -7.69 5.70
CA PRO A 227 -0.92 -7.14 5.37
C PRO A 227 -1.54 -6.41 6.56
N VAL A 228 -2.21 -5.30 6.26
CA VAL A 228 -2.99 -4.53 7.24
C VAL A 228 -4.39 -4.33 6.69
N ARG A 229 -5.40 -4.81 7.43
CA ARG A 229 -6.81 -4.73 7.05
C ARG A 229 -7.62 -4.01 8.12
N ILE A 230 -8.44 -3.06 7.69
CA ILE A 230 -9.42 -2.36 8.51
C ILE A 230 -10.79 -2.62 7.89
N SER A 231 -11.76 -3.07 8.68
CA SER A 231 -13.07 -3.51 8.17
C SER A 231 -14.23 -2.59 8.58
N HIS A 232 -13.93 -1.39 9.10
CA HIS A 232 -14.90 -0.40 9.58
C HIS A 232 -14.46 1.03 9.19
N MET A 233 -15.40 1.98 9.28
CA MET A 233 -15.16 3.41 9.04
C MET A 233 -13.88 3.95 9.66
N THR A 234 -13.06 4.57 8.82
CA THR A 234 -11.93 5.40 9.22
C THR A 234 -11.99 6.71 8.44
N HIS A 235 -11.66 7.83 9.08
CA HIS A 235 -11.47 9.07 8.32
C HIS A 235 -10.12 9.00 7.60
N ALA A 236 -10.14 8.96 6.26
CA ALA A 236 -8.91 9.03 5.47
C ALA A 236 -8.06 10.25 5.84
N ALA A 237 -8.72 11.37 6.15
CA ALA A 237 -8.06 12.57 6.63
C ALA A 237 -7.33 12.36 7.97
N LEU A 238 -7.83 11.59 8.95
CA LEU A 238 -7.15 11.44 10.25
C LEU A 238 -5.86 10.62 10.17
N TYR A 239 -5.75 9.72 9.18
CA TYR A 239 -4.55 8.91 8.97
C TYR A 239 -3.59 9.50 7.94
N SER A 240 -4.12 10.10 6.87
CA SER A 240 -3.31 10.85 5.90
C SER A 240 -2.85 12.20 6.46
N ASN A 241 -3.56 12.83 7.43
CA ASN A 241 -3.11 14.06 8.10
C ASN A 241 -1.86 13.86 8.96
N ALA A 242 -1.40 12.63 9.20
CA ALA A 242 -0.06 12.41 9.74
C ALA A 242 1.05 12.91 8.76
N MET A 243 0.73 13.21 7.50
CA MET A 243 1.61 13.98 6.60
C MET A 243 1.84 15.43 7.05
N ARG A 244 0.94 16.00 7.86
CA ARG A 244 0.95 17.45 8.11
C ARG A 244 2.03 17.88 9.13
N SER A 245 2.73 16.95 9.79
CA SER A 245 3.65 17.26 10.90
C SER A 245 5.12 16.85 10.69
N SER A 246 5.51 16.38 9.51
CA SER A 246 6.88 15.91 9.24
C SER A 246 7.70 16.80 8.29
N LEU A 247 7.21 17.99 7.95
CA LEU A 247 8.09 19.07 7.58
C LEU A 247 8.43 19.81 8.87
N GLN A 248 9.69 19.74 9.28
CA GLN A 248 10.30 20.77 10.13
C GLN A 248 10.27 22.08 9.32
N ALA A 249 9.11 22.70 9.21
CA ALA A 249 8.99 24.06 8.74
C ALA A 249 9.34 24.93 9.93
N ASP A 250 10.61 25.33 10.01
CA ASP A 250 11.10 26.30 11.01
C ASP A 250 10.46 27.69 10.80
N SER A 251 9.72 27.89 9.71
CA SER A 251 8.98 29.11 9.39
C SER A 251 7.62 28.85 8.74
N ALA A 252 6.69 29.81 8.86
CA ALA A 252 5.37 29.76 8.22
C ALA A 252 5.44 29.90 6.68
N GLU A 253 6.52 30.49 6.14
CA GLU A 253 6.74 30.67 4.71
C GLU A 253 7.13 29.35 4.02
N ASP A 254 7.92 28.49 4.70
CA ASP A 254 8.27 27.15 4.21
C ASP A 254 7.06 26.21 4.13
N ALA A 255 6.06 26.41 4.99
CA ALA A 255 4.84 25.62 5.02
C ALA A 255 3.89 25.93 3.84
N GLU A 256 3.86 27.17 3.36
CA GLU A 256 3.07 27.59 2.19
C GLU A 256 3.72 27.12 0.88
N LEU A 257 5.05 27.22 0.76
CA LEU A 257 5.81 26.67 -0.38
C LEU A 257 5.69 25.14 -0.46
N ALA A 258 5.72 24.45 0.68
CA ALA A 258 5.51 23.00 0.73
C ALA A 258 4.09 22.57 0.32
N HIS A 259 3.06 23.36 0.65
CA HIS A 259 1.68 23.06 0.24
C HIS A 259 1.47 23.08 -1.29
N GLY A 260 2.29 23.84 -2.03
CA GLY A 260 2.25 23.88 -3.50
C GLY A 260 3.02 22.76 -4.21
N LEU A 261 3.81 21.98 -3.48
CA LEU A 261 4.72 20.94 -3.99
C LEU A 261 4.23 19.50 -3.75
N GLU A 262 3.04 19.34 -3.19
CA GLU A 262 2.48 18.02 -2.85
C GLU A 262 1.34 17.60 -3.77
N ILE A 263 1.43 16.38 -4.30
CA ILE A 263 0.37 15.78 -5.09
C ILE A 263 -0.65 15.16 -4.13
N PRO A 264 -1.94 15.55 -4.19
CA PRO A 264 -2.93 15.09 -3.25
C PRO A 264 -3.14 13.57 -3.35
N TYR A 265 -3.25 12.92 -2.19
CA TYR A 265 -3.60 11.51 -2.09
C TYR A 265 -5.04 11.28 -2.61
N PRO A 266 -5.26 10.33 -3.53
CA PRO A 266 -6.53 10.19 -4.25
C PRO A 266 -7.61 9.40 -3.49
N GLY A 267 -7.38 9.03 -2.22
CA GLY A 267 -8.27 8.11 -1.51
C GLY A 267 -9.68 8.63 -1.22
N LEU A 268 -10.57 7.72 -0.83
CA LEU A 268 -11.95 8.04 -0.43
C LEU A 268 -11.97 8.98 0.79
N SER A 269 -12.95 9.87 0.88
CA SER A 269 -13.12 10.75 2.05
C SER A 269 -13.50 9.95 3.30
N GLU A 270 -14.34 8.94 3.12
CA GLU A 270 -14.87 8.06 4.16
C GLU A 270 -14.71 6.60 3.70
N PRO A 271 -13.52 6.01 3.84
CA PRO A 271 -13.31 4.60 3.61
C PRO A 271 -13.85 3.78 4.80
N HIS A 272 -14.78 2.88 4.51
CA HIS A 272 -15.39 1.96 5.47
C HIS A 272 -14.68 0.61 5.55
N SER A 273 -13.81 0.30 4.59
CA SER A 273 -13.01 -0.92 4.59
C SER A 273 -11.76 -0.68 3.76
N GLN A 274 -10.60 -1.06 4.28
CA GLN A 274 -9.29 -0.84 3.68
C GLN A 274 -8.43 -2.09 3.82
N LEU A 275 -7.60 -2.35 2.82
CA LEU A 275 -6.64 -3.45 2.84
C LEU A 275 -5.36 -3.02 2.11
N ALA A 276 -4.25 -3.00 2.85
CA ALA A 276 -2.91 -2.73 2.34
C ALA A 276 -2.10 -4.03 2.36
N VAL A 277 -1.56 -4.41 1.20
CA VAL A 277 -0.82 -5.66 1.00
C VAL A 277 0.57 -5.36 0.42
N PRO A 278 1.66 -5.77 1.10
CA PRO A 278 3.01 -5.62 0.57
C PRO A 278 3.21 -6.41 -0.73
N MET A 279 3.87 -5.79 -1.71
CA MET A 279 4.37 -6.47 -2.90
C MET A 279 5.82 -6.87 -2.67
N VAL A 280 6.07 -8.17 -2.48
CA VAL A 280 7.40 -8.70 -2.15
C VAL A 280 7.90 -9.62 -3.25
N ALA A 281 9.14 -9.40 -3.70
CA ALA A 281 9.83 -10.29 -4.64
C ALA A 281 11.24 -10.61 -4.10
N ALA A 282 11.61 -11.89 -4.13
CA ALA A 282 12.91 -12.37 -3.61
C ALA A 282 13.26 -11.83 -2.21
N GLY A 283 12.28 -11.75 -1.31
CA GLY A 283 12.44 -11.24 0.05
C GLY A 283 12.59 -9.71 0.17
N ARG A 284 12.48 -8.97 -0.94
CA ARG A 284 12.55 -7.51 -0.97
C ARG A 284 11.17 -6.90 -1.17
N LEU A 285 10.86 -5.87 -0.39
CA LEU A 285 9.69 -5.04 -0.59
C LEU A 285 9.87 -4.16 -1.82
N LEU A 286 8.98 -4.28 -2.79
CA LEU A 286 8.95 -3.44 -3.98
C LEU A 286 7.96 -2.27 -3.84
N GLY A 287 6.90 -2.46 -3.05
CA GLY A 287 5.80 -1.52 -2.97
C GLY A 287 4.60 -2.07 -2.21
N VAL A 288 3.45 -1.43 -2.34
CA VAL A 288 2.18 -1.84 -1.71
C VAL A 288 1.05 -1.80 -2.73
N LEU A 289 0.26 -2.87 -2.75
CA LEU A 289 -1.07 -2.89 -3.35
C LEU A 289 -2.07 -2.48 -2.28
N PHE A 290 -2.83 -1.42 -2.54
CA PHE A 290 -3.82 -0.89 -1.61
C PHE A 290 -5.21 -0.91 -2.24
N THR A 291 -6.22 -1.29 -1.46
CA THR A 291 -7.61 -1.31 -1.88
C THR A 291 -8.50 -0.73 -0.80
N GLU A 292 -9.55 0.00 -1.18
CA GLU A 292 -10.55 0.50 -0.22
C GLU A 292 -11.99 0.41 -0.74
N SER A 293 -12.94 0.54 0.17
CA SER A 293 -14.37 0.45 -0.12
C SER A 293 -15.17 1.42 0.76
N PRO A 294 -16.23 2.04 0.22
CA PRO A 294 -17.19 2.79 1.02
C PRO A 294 -18.18 1.89 1.78
N ARG A 295 -18.05 0.56 1.70
CA ARG A 295 -18.88 -0.40 2.43
C ARG A 295 -18.11 -0.97 3.63
N ASP A 296 -18.76 -1.03 4.79
CA ASP A 296 -18.20 -1.72 5.96
C ASP A 296 -18.03 -3.21 5.65
N MET A 297 -17.00 -3.80 6.27
CA MET A 297 -16.69 -5.22 6.16
C MET A 297 -16.55 -5.73 4.70
N ALA A 298 -16.19 -4.84 3.75
CA ALA A 298 -16.09 -5.22 2.34
C ALA A 298 -14.96 -6.21 2.06
N PHE A 299 -13.88 -6.18 2.84
CA PHE A 299 -12.77 -7.11 2.76
C PHE A 299 -12.74 -8.01 3.99
N ASN A 300 -12.76 -9.32 3.75
CA ASN A 300 -12.60 -10.36 4.78
C ASN A 300 -11.23 -11.06 4.65
N PHE A 301 -10.97 -12.07 5.48
CA PHE A 301 -9.73 -12.84 5.41
C PHE A 301 -9.51 -13.57 4.07
N GLU A 302 -10.56 -13.99 3.35
CA GLU A 302 -10.40 -14.62 2.03
C GLU A 302 -9.95 -13.60 0.98
N ASP A 303 -10.45 -12.36 1.07
CA ASP A 303 -9.99 -11.25 0.21
C ASP A 303 -8.54 -10.90 0.53
N GLU A 304 -8.15 -10.90 1.81
CA GLU A 304 -6.76 -10.71 2.26
C GLU A 304 -5.83 -11.78 1.67
N ASP A 305 -6.14 -13.07 1.85
CA ASP A 305 -5.32 -14.17 1.34
C ASP A 305 -5.20 -14.12 -0.21
N MET A 306 -6.29 -13.80 -0.90
CA MET A 306 -6.33 -13.67 -2.34
C MET A 306 -5.49 -12.48 -2.84
N LEU A 307 -5.59 -11.33 -2.17
CA LEU A 307 -4.81 -10.14 -2.53
C LEU A 307 -3.32 -10.30 -2.18
N VAL A 308 -2.98 -11.03 -1.12
CA VAL A 308 -1.59 -11.43 -0.81
C VAL A 308 -1.01 -12.26 -1.94
N ALA A 309 -1.75 -13.26 -2.43
CA ALA A 309 -1.30 -14.08 -3.56
C ALA A 309 -1.15 -13.24 -4.85
N LEU A 310 -2.11 -12.35 -5.14
CA LEU A 310 -2.07 -11.46 -6.29
C LEU A 310 -0.89 -10.48 -6.22
N ALA A 311 -0.67 -9.86 -5.06
CA ALA A 311 0.42 -8.91 -4.81
C ALA A 311 1.79 -9.58 -4.92
N GLY A 312 1.93 -10.83 -4.48
CA GLY A 312 3.14 -11.62 -4.68
C GLY A 312 3.42 -11.87 -6.17
N HIS A 313 2.38 -12.20 -6.95
CA HIS A 313 2.52 -12.38 -8.40
C HIS A 313 2.87 -11.07 -9.12
N LEU A 314 2.20 -9.97 -8.75
CA LEU A 314 2.48 -8.64 -9.28
C LEU A 314 3.91 -8.21 -8.96
N GLY A 315 4.35 -8.38 -7.71
CA GLY A 315 5.72 -8.10 -7.29
C GLY A 315 6.75 -8.90 -8.09
N ALA A 316 6.54 -10.20 -8.27
CA ALA A 316 7.44 -11.05 -9.06
C ALA A 316 7.51 -10.61 -10.53
N ALA A 317 6.37 -10.23 -11.14
CA ALA A 317 6.32 -9.76 -12.51
C ALA A 317 7.01 -8.39 -12.68
N ILE A 318 6.84 -7.47 -11.72
CA ILE A 318 7.55 -6.18 -11.68
C ILE A 318 9.07 -6.42 -11.61
N ASP A 319 9.51 -7.29 -10.70
CA ASP A 319 10.94 -7.59 -10.51
C ASP A 319 11.55 -8.19 -11.79
N LEU A 320 10.84 -9.10 -12.45
CA LEU A 320 11.27 -9.71 -13.71
C LEU A 320 11.42 -8.67 -14.83
N LEU A 321 10.42 -7.78 -14.99
CA LEU A 321 10.45 -6.74 -16.02
C LEU A 321 11.59 -5.75 -15.79
N GLN A 322 11.85 -5.39 -14.54
CA GLN A 322 12.96 -4.50 -14.17
C GLN A 322 14.35 -5.15 -14.34
N ALA A 323 14.47 -6.44 -14.04
CA ALA A 323 15.73 -7.17 -14.11
C ALA A 323 16.14 -7.57 -15.54
N THR A 324 15.19 -7.63 -16.48
CA THR A 324 15.52 -8.12 -17.83
C THR A 324 16.28 -7.07 -18.62
N PRO A 325 17.54 -7.33 -19.04
CA PRO A 325 18.35 -6.36 -19.76
C PRO A 325 17.73 -5.97 -21.11
N ASP A 326 17.96 -4.73 -21.51
CA ASP A 326 17.58 -4.20 -22.82
C ASP A 326 18.45 -4.81 -23.93
N THR A 327 18.22 -6.08 -24.28
CA THR A 327 18.99 -6.82 -25.30
C THR A 327 18.56 -6.56 -26.75
N GLY A 328 17.74 -5.53 -26.99
CA GLY A 328 17.25 -5.20 -28.32
C GLY A 328 18.10 -4.15 -29.04
N GLU A 329 19.16 -4.56 -29.75
CA GLU A 329 19.59 -3.85 -30.96
C GLU A 329 18.57 -4.10 -32.08
N ALA A 330 17.34 -3.59 -31.91
CA ALA A 330 16.46 -3.40 -33.06
C ALA A 330 16.92 -2.13 -33.78
N ALA A 331 16.98 -2.22 -35.12
CA ALA A 331 17.44 -1.18 -36.03
C ALA A 331 16.91 0.20 -35.62
N ALA A 332 17.76 1.22 -35.75
CA ALA A 332 17.39 2.62 -35.52
C ALA A 332 16.03 2.88 -36.18
N PRO A 333 14.99 3.27 -35.41
CA PRO A 333 13.75 3.68 -36.02
C PRO A 333 14.07 4.80 -37.01
N ALA A 334 13.45 4.77 -38.19
CA ALA A 334 13.55 5.86 -39.15
C ALA A 334 13.35 7.17 -38.40
N VAL A 335 14.27 8.13 -38.61
CA VAL A 335 14.22 9.47 -38.01
C VAL A 335 12.82 10.03 -38.27
N ALA A 336 11.93 9.92 -37.28
CA ALA A 336 10.62 10.51 -37.38
C ALA A 336 10.86 12.01 -37.45
N GLN A 337 10.30 12.66 -38.47
CA GLN A 337 10.43 14.10 -38.64
C GLN A 337 10.04 14.78 -37.31
N ALA A 338 10.97 15.53 -36.73
CA ALA A 338 10.70 16.29 -35.53
C ALA A 338 9.46 17.17 -35.80
N PRO A 339 8.44 17.15 -34.93
CA PRO A 339 7.26 17.98 -35.12
C PRO A 339 7.69 19.42 -35.30
N ALA A 340 7.04 20.14 -36.23
CA ALA A 340 7.35 21.54 -36.47
C ALA A 340 7.15 22.33 -35.17
N ILE A 341 8.24 22.85 -34.61
CA ILE A 341 8.22 23.63 -33.37
C ILE A 341 7.47 24.93 -33.65
N SER A 342 6.36 25.15 -32.96
CA SER A 342 5.51 26.31 -33.14
C SER A 342 4.86 26.73 -31.82
N GLY A 343 4.62 28.03 -31.64
CA GLY A 343 3.92 28.58 -30.48
C GLY A 343 4.81 29.31 -29.47
N THR A 344 4.19 29.68 -28.35
CA THR A 344 4.81 30.46 -27.26
C THR A 344 5.84 29.61 -26.51
N PRO A 345 7.00 30.17 -26.13
CA PRO A 345 7.96 29.47 -25.30
C PRO A 345 7.35 29.05 -23.96
N VAL A 346 7.56 27.79 -23.58
CA VAL A 346 7.18 27.28 -22.26
C VAL A 346 8.37 27.42 -21.31
N ARG A 347 8.13 28.01 -20.14
CA ARG A 347 9.13 28.13 -19.09
C ARG A 347 9.15 26.84 -18.27
N VAL A 348 10.32 26.26 -18.07
CA VAL A 348 10.51 25.12 -17.17
C VAL A 348 11.50 25.52 -16.09
N ARG A 349 11.02 25.57 -14.85
CA ARG A 349 11.83 25.89 -13.67
C ARG A 349 12.23 24.61 -12.95
N HIS A 350 13.51 24.48 -12.62
CA HIS A 350 14.06 23.39 -11.83
C HIS A 350 14.68 23.92 -10.54
N TYR A 351 14.34 23.26 -9.43
CA TYR A 351 14.91 23.53 -8.11
C TYR A 351 15.87 22.39 -7.75
N ALA A 352 17.17 22.70 -7.70
CA ALA A 352 18.22 21.70 -7.52
C ALA A 352 18.24 21.03 -6.12
N SER A 353 17.60 21.65 -5.12
CA SER A 353 17.55 21.15 -3.75
C SER A 353 16.83 19.82 -3.61
N ASN A 354 15.76 19.61 -4.39
CA ASN A 354 14.91 18.41 -4.34
C ASN A 354 14.47 17.92 -5.74
N ASP A 355 15.09 18.45 -6.79
CA ASP A 355 14.76 18.16 -8.19
C ASP A 355 13.30 18.43 -8.58
N SER A 356 12.65 19.42 -7.95
CA SER A 356 11.30 19.85 -8.32
C SER A 356 11.27 20.54 -9.66
N ILE A 357 10.28 20.20 -10.48
CA ILE A 357 10.02 20.79 -11.78
C ILE A 357 8.67 21.49 -11.78
N PHE A 358 8.67 22.73 -12.28
CA PHE A 358 7.49 23.50 -12.62
C PHE A 358 7.45 23.78 -14.11
N ILE A 359 6.28 23.63 -14.72
CA ILE A 359 6.01 24.07 -16.08
C ILE A 359 5.16 25.33 -15.99
N ASN A 360 5.70 26.45 -16.46
CA ASN A 360 5.23 27.80 -16.23
C ASN A 360 5.12 28.07 -14.70
N ASP A 361 3.90 28.07 -14.18
CA ASP A 361 3.59 28.25 -12.76
C ASP A 361 2.95 27.02 -12.12
N GLY A 362 2.79 25.92 -12.88
CA GLY A 362 2.22 24.67 -12.40
C GLY A 362 3.29 23.69 -11.94
N TYR A 363 3.13 23.12 -10.75
CA TYR A 363 3.98 22.06 -10.25
C TYR A 363 3.75 20.74 -11.00
N LEU A 364 4.82 20.15 -11.53
CA LEU A 364 4.75 18.89 -12.28
C LEU A 364 5.10 17.69 -11.38
N ILE A 365 6.33 17.66 -10.88
CA ILE A 365 6.94 16.49 -10.23
C ILE A 365 8.23 16.90 -9.50
N LYS A 366 8.75 16.04 -8.62
CA LYS A 366 10.03 16.23 -7.91
C LYS A 366 10.87 14.95 -7.86
N GLY A 367 12.04 15.05 -7.21
CA GLY A 367 12.94 13.93 -6.97
C GLY A 367 13.52 13.36 -8.27
N VAL A 368 13.81 12.05 -8.26
CA VAL A 368 14.49 11.39 -9.38
C VAL A 368 13.73 11.53 -10.70
N ALA A 369 12.40 11.49 -10.70
CA ALA A 369 11.63 11.68 -11.94
C ALA A 369 11.72 13.12 -12.48
N GLY A 370 11.84 14.12 -11.60
CA GLY A 370 12.16 15.50 -11.99
C GLY A 370 13.58 15.64 -12.54
N ALA A 371 14.57 15.00 -11.89
CA ALA A 371 15.95 14.97 -12.36
C ALA A 371 16.10 14.33 -13.76
N ILE A 372 15.36 13.23 -14.01
CA ILE A 372 15.27 12.62 -15.35
C ILE A 372 14.75 13.66 -16.35
N PHE A 373 13.61 14.28 -16.08
CA PHE A 373 13.00 15.23 -17.03
C PHE A 373 13.90 16.44 -17.31
N TRP A 374 14.54 17.00 -16.28
CA TRP A 374 15.49 18.10 -16.41
C TRP A 374 16.66 17.73 -17.34
N LYS A 375 17.25 16.54 -17.14
CA LYS A 375 18.30 16.03 -18.01
C LYS A 375 17.83 15.94 -19.47
N LEU A 376 16.66 15.36 -19.71
CA LEU A 376 16.11 15.20 -21.07
C LEU A 376 15.96 16.56 -21.77
N LEU A 377 15.42 17.55 -21.05
CA LEU A 377 15.25 18.90 -21.60
C LEU A 377 16.58 19.63 -21.81
N ARG A 378 17.56 19.44 -20.93
CA ARG A 378 18.90 20.01 -21.10
C ARG A 378 19.60 19.44 -22.34
N ASP A 379 19.56 18.12 -22.52
CA ASP A 379 20.15 17.45 -23.68
C ASP A 379 19.42 17.86 -24.99
N TYR A 380 18.11 18.08 -24.93
CA TYR A 380 17.32 18.61 -26.05
C TYR A 380 17.70 20.06 -26.41
N THR A 381 17.77 20.96 -25.44
CA THR A 381 18.06 22.39 -25.68
C THR A 381 19.52 22.65 -26.08
N GLN A 382 20.47 21.85 -25.57
CA GLN A 382 21.89 22.03 -25.86
C GLN A 382 22.34 21.30 -27.13
N ALA A 383 21.83 20.08 -27.37
CA ALA A 383 22.32 19.20 -28.44
C ALA A 383 21.25 18.82 -29.46
N GLY A 384 20.00 19.30 -29.32
CA GLY A 384 18.88 18.92 -30.20
C GLY A 384 18.47 17.45 -30.04
N ARG A 385 18.88 16.80 -28.95
CA ARG A 385 18.72 15.36 -28.77
C ARG A 385 17.28 15.02 -28.34
N THR A 386 16.67 14.04 -29.00
CA THR A 386 15.29 13.61 -28.72
C THR A 386 15.17 12.13 -28.35
N GLU A 387 16.18 11.30 -28.61
CA GLU A 387 16.13 9.85 -28.34
C GLU A 387 17.07 9.44 -27.21
N PHE A 388 16.54 8.59 -26.33
CA PHE A 388 17.19 8.21 -25.08
C PHE A 388 17.01 6.72 -24.75
N THR A 389 17.87 6.19 -23.89
CA THR A 389 17.85 4.79 -23.45
C THR A 389 17.79 4.66 -21.93
N ASN A 390 17.24 3.57 -21.41
CA ASN A 390 17.26 3.33 -19.97
C ASN A 390 18.70 3.13 -19.45
N ARG A 391 19.56 2.47 -20.24
CA ARG A 391 20.96 2.23 -19.89
C ARG A 391 21.74 3.51 -19.63
N GLU A 392 21.55 4.54 -20.45
CA GLU A 392 22.28 5.79 -20.24
C GLU A 392 21.78 6.55 -19.01
N LEU A 393 20.46 6.53 -18.73
CA LEU A 393 19.93 7.19 -17.53
C LEU A 393 20.46 6.52 -16.26
N ARG A 394 20.59 5.18 -16.25
CA ARG A 394 21.20 4.44 -15.13
C ARG A 394 22.65 4.81 -14.87
N LEU A 395 23.39 5.17 -15.93
CA LEU A 395 24.80 5.52 -15.84
C LEU A 395 25.02 7.01 -15.59
N ASP A 396 23.98 7.84 -15.62
CA ASP A 396 24.12 9.28 -15.42
C ASP A 396 24.11 9.63 -13.92
N PRO A 397 25.23 10.12 -13.37
CA PRO A 397 25.32 10.47 -11.95
C PRO A 397 24.41 11.65 -11.55
N SER A 398 23.95 12.49 -12.49
CA SER A 398 23.08 13.62 -12.17
C SER A 398 21.67 13.20 -11.78
N ILE A 399 21.23 12.00 -12.16
CA ILE A 399 19.87 11.50 -11.88
C ILE A 399 19.78 10.92 -10.46
N ARG A 400 20.92 10.56 -9.84
CA ARG A 400 20.99 10.02 -8.47
C ARG A 400 20.09 8.79 -8.27
N LEU A 401 20.12 7.85 -9.22
CA LEU A 401 19.36 6.60 -9.10
C LEU A 401 19.91 5.73 -7.95
N PRO A 402 19.04 5.05 -7.18
CA PRO A 402 19.46 4.09 -6.15
C PRO A 402 20.18 2.88 -6.76
N ASP A 403 21.24 2.41 -6.11
CA ASP A 403 21.99 1.21 -6.53
C ASP A 403 21.18 -0.09 -6.41
N ILE A 404 20.17 -0.12 -5.54
CA ILE A 404 19.33 -1.29 -5.25
C ILE A 404 17.89 -0.93 -5.58
N ALA A 405 17.29 -1.65 -6.54
CA ALA A 405 15.94 -1.40 -7.06
C ALA A 405 15.74 0.05 -7.54
N ASP A 406 16.42 0.41 -8.64
CA ASP A 406 16.43 1.76 -9.19
C ASP A 406 15.05 2.30 -9.61
N ASN A 407 14.05 1.42 -9.73
CA ASN A 407 12.68 1.73 -10.14
C ASN A 407 12.58 2.69 -11.34
N LEU A 408 13.57 2.66 -12.24
CA LEU A 408 13.68 3.64 -13.33
C LEU A 408 12.45 3.61 -14.23
N GLU A 409 11.97 2.42 -14.61
CA GLU A 409 10.77 2.29 -15.44
C GLU A 409 9.52 2.84 -14.74
N ALA A 410 9.40 2.64 -13.43
CA ALA A 410 8.29 3.17 -12.64
C ALA A 410 8.35 4.71 -12.57
N ARG A 411 9.55 5.30 -12.49
CA ARG A 411 9.75 6.75 -12.49
C ARG A 411 9.53 7.40 -13.85
N LEU A 412 9.94 6.73 -14.93
CA LEU A 412 9.61 7.15 -16.30
C LEU A 412 8.10 7.09 -16.55
N LEU A 413 7.43 6.04 -16.08
CA LEU A 413 5.98 5.92 -16.17
C LEU A 413 5.26 6.99 -15.36
N LEU A 414 5.73 7.26 -14.13
CA LEU A 414 5.25 8.35 -13.30
C LEU A 414 5.36 9.69 -14.04
N LEU A 415 6.54 10.00 -14.59
CA LEU A 415 6.76 11.22 -15.37
C LEU A 415 5.83 11.31 -16.58
N GLN A 416 5.69 10.22 -17.34
CA GLN A 416 4.80 10.17 -18.50
C GLN A 416 3.35 10.48 -18.12
N ARG A 417 2.84 9.88 -17.03
CA ARG A 417 1.46 10.12 -16.55
C ARG A 417 1.28 11.55 -16.05
N ARG A 418 2.26 12.11 -15.34
CA ARG A 418 2.21 13.51 -14.89
C ARG A 418 2.22 14.50 -16.04
N LEU A 419 3.01 14.24 -17.08
CA LEU A 419 2.97 15.03 -18.32
C LEU A 419 1.61 14.90 -19.00
N GLN A 420 1.03 13.70 -19.11
CA GLN A 420 -0.30 13.53 -19.69
C GLN A 420 -1.40 14.26 -18.91
N GLU A 421 -1.37 14.22 -17.58
CA GLU A 421 -2.35 14.91 -16.72
C GLU A 421 -2.31 16.43 -16.84
N ASN A 422 -1.11 17.02 -16.98
CA ASN A 422 -0.93 18.47 -17.10
C ASN A 422 -1.01 18.98 -18.55
N ASP A 423 -1.06 18.05 -19.53
CA ASP A 423 -1.04 18.27 -20.98
C ASP A 423 -0.13 19.43 -21.47
N PRO A 424 1.16 19.47 -21.06
CA PRO A 424 2.09 20.43 -21.62
C PRO A 424 2.44 20.05 -23.07
N PRO A 425 3.01 20.97 -23.86
CA PRO A 425 3.53 20.71 -25.22
C PRO A 425 4.80 19.84 -25.25
N MET A 426 4.96 18.96 -24.27
CA MET A 426 6.10 18.06 -24.07
C MET A 426 5.59 16.70 -23.63
N ARG A 427 6.07 15.63 -24.27
CA ARG A 427 5.68 14.24 -23.97
C ARG A 427 6.88 13.32 -24.00
N VAL A 428 6.83 12.26 -23.20
CA VAL A 428 7.79 11.16 -23.25
C VAL A 428 7.09 9.95 -23.82
N GLU A 429 7.59 9.43 -24.94
CA GLU A 429 7.00 8.31 -25.66
C GLU A 429 7.94 7.11 -25.67
N LYS A 430 7.43 5.93 -25.32
CA LYS A 430 8.21 4.69 -25.42
C LYS A 430 8.33 4.30 -26.89
N THR A 431 9.56 4.19 -27.39
CA THR A 431 9.87 3.84 -28.79
C THR A 431 10.37 2.41 -28.95
N GLY A 432 10.64 1.73 -27.84
CA GLY A 432 11.03 0.33 -27.82
C GLY A 432 11.36 -0.14 -26.41
N ARG A 433 11.86 -1.37 -26.30
CA ARG A 433 12.37 -1.89 -25.04
C ARG A 433 13.60 -1.07 -24.61
N GLY A 434 13.54 -0.46 -23.43
CA GLY A 434 14.62 0.38 -22.92
C GLY A 434 14.86 1.67 -23.69
N ARG A 435 13.96 2.08 -24.58
CA ARG A 435 14.12 3.25 -25.45
C ARG A 435 12.89 4.12 -25.40
N PHE A 436 13.11 5.42 -25.37
CA PHE A 436 12.06 6.41 -25.36
C PHE A 436 12.51 7.68 -26.08
N ARG A 437 11.53 8.50 -26.43
CA ARG A 437 11.72 9.76 -27.15
C ARG A 437 11.07 10.89 -26.36
N LEU A 438 11.77 12.02 -26.26
CA LEU A 438 11.21 13.28 -25.83
C LEU A 438 10.62 13.99 -27.06
N CYS A 439 9.31 14.20 -27.04
CA CYS A 439 8.57 14.92 -28.07
C CYS A 439 8.24 16.31 -27.54
N VAL A 440 8.78 17.35 -28.16
CA VAL A 440 8.58 18.75 -27.79
C VAL A 440 7.97 19.48 -28.98
N THR A 441 6.84 20.18 -28.77
CA THR A 441 6.12 20.88 -29.86
C THR A 441 6.28 22.40 -29.82
N CYS A 442 6.89 22.96 -28.77
CA CYS A 442 7.13 24.40 -28.63
C CYS A 442 8.59 24.71 -28.19
N PRO A 443 9.05 25.96 -28.30
CA PRO A 443 10.32 26.36 -27.68
C PRO A 443 10.26 26.18 -26.16
N VAL A 444 11.38 25.78 -25.54
CA VAL A 444 11.49 25.59 -24.09
C VAL A 444 12.55 26.55 -23.53
N GLN A 445 12.22 27.25 -22.45
CA GLN A 445 13.15 28.08 -21.69
C GLN A 445 13.44 27.41 -20.35
N LEU A 446 14.69 27.02 -20.14
CA LEU A 446 15.15 26.37 -18.92
C LEU A 446 15.65 27.42 -17.92
N GLU A 447 15.10 27.39 -16.71
CA GLU A 447 15.49 28.23 -15.60
C GLU A 447 15.89 27.36 -14.41
N GLU A 448 17.17 27.37 -14.06
CA GLU A 448 17.67 26.69 -12.87
C GLU A 448 17.65 27.66 -11.70
N GLN A 449 17.00 27.29 -10.60
CA GLN A 449 17.03 28.04 -9.36
C GLN A 449 17.86 27.29 -8.33
N ALA A 450 18.88 27.97 -7.81
CA ALA A 450 19.51 27.55 -6.57
C ALA A 450 18.46 27.70 -5.46
N GLY A 451 18.16 26.57 -4.80
CA GLY A 451 17.22 26.54 -3.69
C GLY A 451 17.64 27.45 -2.54
#